data_AF-A0AAQ3X3B6-F1
#
_entry.id   AF-A0AAQ3X3B6-F1
#
_cell.length_a   1.000
_cell.length_b   1.000
_cell.length_c   1.000
_cell.angle_alpha   90.00
_cell.angle_beta   90.00
_cell.angle_gamma   90.00
#
_symmetry.space_group_name_H-M   'P 1'
#
loop_
_entity.id
_entity.type
_entity.pdbx_description
1 polymer ?
#
loop_
_entity_poly.entity_id
_entity_poly.type
_entity_poly.pdbx_seq_one_letter_code
_entity_poly.pdbx_strand_id
1 'polypeptide(L)'
;MANLLHAQKNQNPPLNPVQNDHTQDPHPESLTKKIEGFIKLKAPTFDYTDDPLEADDWLREIEKKLDLTTCTDDECVALAVHQLKGSASAWWNSFCETHDDPASITWEEFAVAFREFFVPKEMMMQKAAEFRNLK
;
A
#
# COMPACT_ATOMS: atom_id res chain seq x y z
N MET A 1 51.76 28.44 -46.26
CA MET A 1 51.25 29.67 -46.89
C MET A 1 50.05 30.14 -46.08
N ALA A 2 50.16 31.32 -45.44
CA ALA A 2 49.12 32.24 -44.90
C ALA A 2 47.90 31.65 -44.14
N ASN A 3 47.51 32.10 -42.94
CA ASN A 3 47.42 33.49 -42.49
C ASN A 3 47.47 33.61 -40.96
N LEU A 4 48.08 34.70 -40.53
CA LEU A 4 48.07 35.31 -39.20
C LEU A 4 46.79 36.13 -39.03
N LEU A 5 46.19 36.22 -37.83
CA LEU A 5 45.80 37.51 -37.19
C LEU A 5 45.04 37.30 -35.86
N HIS A 6 45.74 37.68 -34.79
CA HIS A 6 45.35 38.44 -33.59
C HIS A 6 43.86 38.51 -33.16
N ALA A 7 43.59 38.27 -31.86
CA ALA A 7 43.46 39.36 -30.86
C ALA A 7 42.88 38.85 -29.52
N GLN A 8 43.36 39.47 -28.44
CA GLN A 8 43.10 39.25 -27.02
C GLN A 8 41.81 39.95 -26.53
N LYS A 9 41.05 39.32 -25.63
CA LYS A 9 40.32 40.03 -24.55
C LYS A 9 39.88 39.10 -23.43
N ASN A 10 40.38 39.37 -22.22
CA ASN A 10 40.00 38.74 -20.96
C ASN A 10 39.02 39.68 -20.22
N GLN A 11 37.74 39.34 -20.06
CA GLN A 11 36.78 39.95 -19.12
C GLN A 11 35.67 38.96 -18.77
N ASN A 12 35.34 38.81 -17.49
CA ASN A 12 34.17 38.10 -16.94
C ASN A 12 33.55 38.99 -15.84
N PRO A 13 32.28 38.88 -15.42
CA PRO A 13 30.99 38.65 -16.11
C PRO A 13 30.02 39.87 -15.94
N PRO A 14 28.70 39.77 -16.23
CA PRO A 14 27.77 39.63 -15.10
C PRO A 14 26.47 38.81 -15.35
N LEU A 15 25.99 38.24 -14.23
CA LEU A 15 24.60 37.93 -13.81
C LEU A 15 23.69 37.03 -14.69
N ASN A 16 23.33 35.87 -14.13
CA ASN A 16 22.27 34.96 -14.55
C ASN A 16 20.91 35.64 -14.79
N PRO A 17 20.07 35.05 -15.65
CA PRO A 17 18.66 34.87 -15.36
C PRO A 17 18.37 33.41 -15.05
N VAL A 18 17.72 33.20 -13.92
CA VAL A 18 17.05 31.97 -13.50
C VAL A 18 16.15 31.45 -14.63
N GLN A 19 16.38 30.23 -15.07
CA GLN A 19 15.38 29.43 -15.78
C GLN A 19 15.34 28.04 -15.15
N ASN A 20 14.77 27.99 -13.95
CA ASN A 20 14.20 26.75 -13.42
C ASN A 20 12.73 26.73 -13.82
N ASP A 21 12.47 26.44 -15.09
CA ASP A 21 11.14 25.98 -15.51
C ASP A 21 11.08 24.48 -15.23
N HIS A 22 10.90 24.14 -13.96
CA HIS A 22 10.33 22.84 -13.61
C HIS A 22 8.84 23.06 -13.55
N THR A 23 8.21 22.98 -14.71
CA THR A 23 6.80 22.63 -14.84
C THR A 23 6.65 21.24 -14.22
N GLN A 24 6.45 21.20 -12.90
CA GLN A 24 5.98 20.00 -12.24
C GLN A 24 4.53 19.80 -12.71
N ASP A 25 4.36 18.98 -13.73
CA ASP A 25 3.09 18.29 -13.92
C ASP A 25 2.67 17.63 -12.59
N PRO A 26 1.36 17.58 -12.28
CA PRO A 26 0.86 16.76 -11.20
C PRO A 26 1.12 15.30 -11.57
N HIS A 27 2.32 14.82 -11.25
CA HIS A 27 2.71 13.44 -11.48
C HIS A 27 1.81 12.57 -10.59
N PRO A 28 1.09 11.56 -11.14
CA PRO A 28 0.44 10.56 -10.31
C PRO A 28 1.47 10.05 -9.31
N GLU A 29 1.09 10.03 -8.03
CA GLU A 29 2.02 9.73 -6.97
C GLU A 29 2.71 8.38 -7.24
N SER A 30 4.02 8.41 -7.45
CA SER A 30 4.80 7.21 -7.81
C SER A 30 4.57 6.13 -6.76
N LEU A 31 4.39 4.87 -7.19
CA LEU A 31 4.22 3.69 -6.33
C LEU A 31 5.23 3.66 -5.16
N THR A 32 6.47 4.11 -5.39
CA THR A 32 7.49 4.25 -4.35
C THR A 32 7.06 5.15 -3.19
N LYS A 33 6.42 6.29 -3.47
CA LYS A 33 5.89 7.19 -2.43
C LYS A 33 4.71 6.57 -1.68
N LYS A 34 3.85 5.81 -2.36
CA LYS A 34 2.74 5.09 -1.73
C LYS A 34 3.25 4.02 -0.77
N ILE A 35 4.23 3.22 -1.19
CA ILE A 35 4.91 2.23 -0.36
C ILE A 35 5.58 2.91 0.84
N GLU A 36 6.32 4.00 0.65
CA GLU A 36 6.91 4.78 1.74
C GLU A 36 5.85 5.33 2.71
N GLY A 37 4.73 5.83 2.19
CA GLY A 37 3.59 6.29 2.96
C GLY A 37 3.03 5.16 3.83
N PHE A 38 2.79 4.00 3.23
CA PHE A 38 2.28 2.82 3.92
C PHE A 38 3.22 2.31 5.01
N ILE A 39 4.53 2.29 4.75
CA ILE A 39 5.55 1.97 5.77
C ILE A 39 5.51 2.98 6.92
N LYS A 40 5.38 4.28 6.62
CA LYS A 40 5.27 5.34 7.64
C LYS A 40 3.99 5.23 8.47
N LEU A 41 2.91 4.70 7.89
CA LEU A 41 1.64 4.46 8.59
C LEU A 41 1.74 3.32 9.62
N LYS A 42 2.84 2.55 9.64
CA LYS A 42 3.04 1.42 10.55
C LYS A 42 1.81 0.51 10.54
N ALA A 43 1.45 0.03 9.35
CA ALA A 43 0.37 -0.95 9.21
C ALA A 43 0.65 -2.19 10.09
N PRO A 44 -0.34 -2.69 10.83
CA PRO A 44 -0.16 -3.87 11.68
C PRO A 44 0.06 -5.12 10.83
N THR A 45 0.82 -6.07 11.34
CA THR A 45 0.94 -7.41 10.73
C THR A 45 -0.09 -8.36 11.31
N PHE A 46 -0.45 -9.40 10.56
CA PHE A 46 -1.37 -10.44 11.00
C PHE A 46 -0.86 -11.84 10.67
N ASP A 47 -0.95 -12.76 11.62
CA ASP A 47 -0.59 -14.18 11.44
C ASP A 47 -1.83 -15.05 11.60
N TYR A 48 -2.29 -15.19 12.84
CA TYR A 48 -3.47 -15.95 13.22
C TYR A 48 -3.93 -15.46 14.60
N THR A 49 -5.23 -15.59 14.87
CA THR A 49 -5.82 -15.37 16.18
C THR A 49 -7.03 -16.29 16.34
N ASP A 50 -7.30 -16.72 17.56
CA ASP A 50 -8.52 -17.44 17.93
C ASP A 50 -9.71 -16.48 18.15
N ASP A 51 -9.46 -15.16 18.19
CA ASP A 51 -10.52 -14.15 18.35
C ASP A 51 -10.91 -13.53 17.00
N PRO A 52 -12.11 -13.82 16.47
CA PRO A 52 -12.56 -13.23 15.20
C PRO A 52 -12.66 -11.70 15.24
N LEU A 53 -12.80 -11.09 16.43
CA LEU A 53 -12.81 -9.62 16.55
C LEU A 53 -11.44 -9.02 16.26
N GLU A 54 -10.37 -9.67 16.71
CA GLU A 54 -9.01 -9.19 16.44
C GLU A 54 -8.67 -9.28 14.94
N ALA A 55 -9.17 -10.32 14.26
CA ALA A 55 -9.03 -10.45 12.81
C ALA A 55 -9.81 -9.36 12.04
N ASP A 56 -11.06 -9.08 12.42
CA ASP A 56 -11.84 -8.00 11.80
C ASP A 56 -11.23 -6.62 12.08
N ASP A 57 -10.75 -6.39 13.31
CA ASP A 57 -10.07 -5.14 13.70
C ASP A 57 -8.78 -4.92 12.91
N TRP A 58 -8.00 -5.98 12.65
CA TRP A 58 -6.83 -5.89 11.79
C TRP A 58 -7.21 -5.43 10.38
N LEU A 59 -8.24 -6.05 9.78
CA LEU A 59 -8.66 -5.70 8.42
C LEU A 59 -9.16 -4.24 8.35
N ARG A 60 -9.94 -3.78 9.33
CA ARG A 60 -10.41 -2.39 9.42
C ARG A 60 -9.26 -1.38 9.53
N GLU A 61 -8.22 -1.71 10.29
CA GLU A 61 -7.06 -0.83 10.44
C GLU A 61 -6.20 -0.80 9.16
N ILE A 62 -6.19 -1.89 8.37
CA ILE A 62 -5.59 -1.90 7.03
C ILE A 62 -6.43 -1.05 6.05
N GLU A 63 -7.76 -1.24 5.99
CA GLU A 63 -8.68 -0.44 5.17
C GLU A 63 -8.45 1.07 5.39
N LYS A 64 -8.45 1.49 6.66
CA LYS A 64 -8.20 2.89 7.06
C LYS A 64 -6.85 3.43 6.59
N LYS A 65 -5.80 2.59 6.52
CA LYS A 65 -4.47 3.01 6.05
C LYS A 65 -4.42 3.07 4.53
N LEU A 66 -5.08 2.16 3.84
CA LEU A 66 -5.17 2.14 2.39
C LEU A 66 -5.94 3.37 1.86
N ASP A 67 -7.01 3.78 2.54
CA ASP A 67 -7.76 5.01 2.24
C ASP A 67 -6.89 6.26 2.18
N LEU A 68 -5.75 6.27 2.90
CA LEU A 68 -4.80 7.38 2.91
C LEU A 68 -3.80 7.35 1.74
N THR A 69 -3.74 6.26 0.96
CA THR A 69 -2.63 6.00 0.01
C THR A 69 -3.00 6.11 -1.47
N THR A 70 -4.25 6.42 -1.83
CA THR A 70 -4.71 6.49 -3.25
C THR A 70 -4.23 5.29 -4.10
N CYS A 71 -4.36 4.07 -3.57
CA CYS A 71 -3.94 2.85 -4.26
C CYS A 71 -4.99 2.36 -5.26
N THR A 72 -4.54 1.70 -6.34
CA THR A 72 -5.42 0.84 -7.16
C THR A 72 -5.67 -0.47 -6.41
N ASP A 73 -6.68 -1.24 -6.80
CA ASP A 73 -7.02 -2.51 -6.15
C ASP A 73 -5.80 -3.45 -6.02
N ASP A 74 -5.07 -3.68 -7.10
CA ASP A 74 -3.85 -4.52 -7.09
C ASP A 74 -2.79 -4.00 -6.11
N GLU A 75 -2.61 -2.66 -6.03
CA GLU A 75 -1.67 -2.04 -5.09
C GLU A 75 -2.16 -2.23 -3.64
N CYS A 76 -3.46 -2.04 -3.39
CA CYS A 76 -4.06 -2.20 -2.07
C CYS A 76 -3.94 -3.66 -1.57
N VAL A 77 -4.23 -4.65 -2.43
CA VAL A 77 -4.05 -6.07 -2.13
C VAL A 77 -2.58 -6.38 -1.85
N ALA A 78 -1.66 -5.92 -2.68
CA ALA A 78 -0.23 -6.14 -2.47
C ALA A 78 0.27 -5.57 -1.13
N LEU A 79 -0.20 -4.38 -0.75
CA LEU A 79 0.13 -3.75 0.53
C LEU A 79 -0.43 -4.54 1.73
N ALA A 80 -1.66 -5.04 1.65
CA ALA A 80 -2.26 -5.83 2.72
C ALA A 80 -1.60 -7.21 2.87
N VAL A 81 -1.36 -7.91 1.75
CA VAL A 81 -0.69 -9.21 1.72
C VAL A 81 0.71 -9.11 2.30
N HIS A 82 1.43 -8.00 2.09
CA HIS A 82 2.74 -7.77 2.69
C HIS A 82 2.71 -7.81 4.23
N GLN A 83 1.57 -7.46 4.83
CA GLN A 83 1.37 -7.45 6.27
C GLN A 83 0.92 -8.80 6.83
N LEU A 84 0.56 -9.75 5.98
CA LEU A 84 0.33 -11.13 6.40
C LEU A 84 1.66 -11.81 6.78
N LYS A 85 1.57 -12.72 7.74
CA LYS A 85 2.65 -13.55 8.28
C LYS A 85 2.12 -14.96 8.54
N GLY A 86 3.03 -15.90 8.76
CA GLY A 86 2.71 -17.27 9.19
C GLY A 86 1.51 -17.89 8.48
N SER A 87 0.48 -18.20 9.25
CA SER A 87 -0.74 -18.91 8.83
C SER A 87 -1.55 -18.10 7.82
N ALA A 88 -1.73 -16.80 8.03
CA ALA A 88 -2.44 -15.96 7.07
C ALA A 88 -1.70 -15.81 5.74
N SER A 89 -0.37 -15.77 5.75
CA SER A 89 0.41 -15.79 4.51
C SER A 89 0.25 -17.11 3.77
N ALA A 90 0.21 -18.24 4.49
CA ALA A 90 -0.02 -19.56 3.88
C ALA A 90 -1.44 -19.69 3.30
N TRP A 91 -2.45 -19.15 4.00
CA TRP A 91 -3.82 -19.07 3.51
C TRP A 91 -3.91 -18.28 2.20
N TRP A 92 -3.29 -17.10 2.14
CA TRP A 92 -3.32 -16.28 0.92
C TRP A 92 -2.71 -17.02 -0.28
N ASN A 93 -1.58 -17.70 -0.08
CA ASN A 93 -0.97 -18.52 -1.14
C ASN A 93 -1.93 -19.62 -1.62
N SER A 94 -2.59 -20.32 -0.69
CA SER A 94 -3.57 -21.36 -1.05
C SER A 94 -4.79 -20.77 -1.76
N PHE A 95 -5.27 -19.60 -1.35
CA PHE A 95 -6.37 -18.91 -2.00
C PHE A 95 -6.03 -18.62 -3.47
N CYS A 96 -4.85 -18.04 -3.72
CA CYS A 96 -4.34 -17.77 -5.06
C CYS A 96 -4.15 -19.04 -5.91
N GLU A 97 -3.66 -20.14 -5.33
CA GLU A 97 -3.49 -21.42 -6.07
C GLU A 97 -4.82 -21.99 -6.57
N THR A 98 -5.93 -21.69 -5.88
CA THR A 98 -7.27 -22.17 -6.23
C THR A 98 -8.10 -21.17 -7.03
N HIS A 99 -7.60 -19.95 -7.23
CA HIS A 99 -8.32 -18.88 -7.91
C HIS A 99 -8.05 -18.91 -9.43
N ASP A 100 -9.09 -18.70 -10.24
CA ASP A 100 -9.00 -18.81 -11.71
C ASP A 100 -8.13 -17.70 -12.34
N ASP A 101 -8.17 -16.49 -11.78
CA ASP A 101 -7.31 -15.36 -12.18
C ASP A 101 -6.73 -14.65 -10.95
N PRO A 102 -5.63 -15.17 -10.36
CA PRO A 102 -5.07 -14.60 -9.13
C PRO A 102 -4.50 -13.19 -9.31
N ALA A 103 -4.21 -12.78 -10.54
CA ALA A 103 -3.65 -11.47 -10.83
C ALA A 103 -4.71 -10.37 -10.84
N SER A 104 -6.00 -10.72 -10.95
CA SER A 104 -7.11 -9.78 -10.99
C SER A 104 -7.91 -9.70 -9.69
N ILE A 105 -7.41 -10.27 -8.59
CA ILE A 105 -8.12 -10.26 -7.31
C ILE A 105 -8.22 -8.80 -6.83
N THR A 106 -9.46 -8.34 -6.68
CA THR A 106 -9.75 -6.98 -6.24
C THR A 106 -9.57 -6.82 -4.72
N TRP A 107 -9.48 -5.58 -4.24
CA TRP A 107 -9.47 -5.32 -2.80
C TRP A 107 -10.74 -5.85 -2.10
N GLU A 108 -11.90 -5.66 -2.73
CA GLU A 108 -13.18 -6.13 -2.20
C GLU A 108 -13.19 -7.65 -2.04
N GLU A 109 -12.74 -8.37 -3.07
CA GLU A 109 -12.65 -9.82 -3.05
C GLU A 109 -11.69 -10.34 -1.97
N PHE A 110 -10.50 -9.74 -1.84
CA PHE A 110 -9.58 -10.04 -0.76
C PHE A 110 -10.25 -9.87 0.62
N ALA A 111 -10.91 -8.74 0.85
CA ALA A 111 -11.52 -8.41 2.13
C ALA A 111 -12.69 -9.35 2.48
N VAL A 112 -13.48 -9.77 1.49
CA VAL A 112 -14.55 -10.76 1.66
C VAL A 112 -13.94 -12.12 2.02
N ALA A 113 -12.99 -12.61 1.22
CA ALA A 113 -12.36 -13.92 1.45
C ALA A 113 -11.66 -13.98 2.81
N PHE A 114 -10.99 -12.89 3.22
CA PHE A 114 -10.35 -12.78 4.53
C PHE A 114 -11.38 -12.92 5.67
N ARG A 115 -12.50 -12.18 5.60
CA ARG A 115 -13.56 -12.25 6.62
C ARG A 115 -14.21 -13.62 6.67
N GLU A 116 -14.47 -14.25 5.52
CA GLU A 116 -15.03 -15.60 5.48
C GLU A 116 -14.13 -16.63 6.16
N PHE A 117 -12.81 -16.49 6.02
CA PHE A 117 -11.86 -17.44 6.58
C PHE A 117 -11.51 -17.16 8.06
N PHE A 118 -11.20 -15.91 8.42
CA PHE A 118 -10.70 -15.54 9.75
C PHE A 118 -11.76 -14.95 10.69
N VAL A 119 -12.95 -14.60 10.19
CA VAL A 119 -14.06 -14.04 10.99
C VAL A 119 -15.32 -14.90 10.85
N PRO A 120 -15.32 -16.18 11.28
CA PRO A 120 -16.48 -17.05 11.14
C PRO A 120 -17.70 -16.49 11.88
N LYS A 121 -18.84 -16.46 11.20
CA LYS A 121 -20.09 -15.88 11.71
C LYS A 121 -20.53 -16.52 13.02
N GLU A 122 -20.31 -17.82 13.17
CA GLU A 122 -20.66 -18.60 14.36
C GLU A 122 -19.92 -18.09 15.61
N MET A 123 -18.61 -17.83 15.48
CA MET A 123 -17.81 -17.30 16.58
C MET A 123 -18.24 -15.87 16.92
N MET A 124 -18.55 -15.04 15.92
CA MET A 124 -19.09 -13.69 16.13
C MET A 124 -20.43 -13.71 16.86
N MET A 125 -21.32 -14.65 16.54
CA MET A 125 -22.60 -14.82 17.23
C MET A 125 -22.40 -15.23 18.69
N GLN A 126 -21.41 -16.10 18.97
CA GLN A 126 -21.06 -16.51 20.33
C GLN A 126 -20.53 -15.30 21.13
N LYS A 127 -19.58 -14.54 20.60
CA LYS A 127 -19.05 -13.31 21.22
C LYS A 127 -20.16 -12.30 21.53
N ALA A 128 -21.09 -12.11 20.60
CA ALA A 128 -22.24 -11.23 20.80
C ALA A 128 -23.18 -11.73 21.92
N ALA A 129 -23.33 -13.05 22.08
CA ALA A 129 -24.11 -13.63 23.17
C ALA A 129 -23.42 -13.48 24.52
N GLU A 130 -22.10 -13.69 24.58
CA GLU A 130 -21.28 -13.45 25.77
C GLU A 130 -21.41 -12.00 26.24
N PHE A 131 -21.27 -11.03 25.33
CA PHE A 131 -21.42 -9.62 25.66
C PHE A 131 -22.80 -9.27 26.23
N ARG A 132 -23.88 -9.84 25.66
CA ARG A 132 -25.24 -9.66 26.19
C ARG A 132 -25.44 -10.22 27.61
N ASN A 133 -24.60 -11.17 28.02
CA ASN A 133 -24.67 -11.83 29.31
C ASN A 133 -23.70 -11.24 30.35
N LEU A 134 -22.90 -10.23 29.98
CA LEU A 134 -22.10 -9.46 30.93
C LEU A 134 -23.05 -8.60 31.81
N LYS A 135 -22.91 -8.74 33.13
CA LYS A 135 -23.67 -7.97 34.14
C LYS A 135 -23.00 -6.64 34.46
#